data_AF-A0A1F9ZTX8-F1
#
_entry.id   AF-A0A1F9ZTX8-F1
#
_cell.length_a   1.000
_cell.length_b   1.000
_cell.length_c   1.000
_cell.angle_alpha   90.00
_cell.angle_beta   90.00
_cell.angle_gamma   90.00
#
_symmetry.space_group_name_H-M   'P 1'
#
loop_
_entity.id
_entity.type
_entity.pdbx_description
1 polymer ?
#
loop_
_entity_poly.entity_id
_entity_poly.type
_entity_poly.pdbx_seq_one_letter_code
_entity_poly.pdbx_strand_id
1 'polypeptide(L)' 'METWLIVLLAVVFLLIAPVLIAYYVFMDARRNEIENPLRWALIAGLVPFYLGLAIYFLGAAKKEMKPR' A
#
# COMPACT_ATOMS: atom_id res chain seq x y z
N MET A 1 2.48 -18.42 -17.05
CA MET A 1 1.97 -18.15 -15.69
C MET A 1 0.49 -17.91 -15.81
N GLU A 2 -0.30 -18.79 -15.22
CA GLU A 2 -1.77 -18.78 -15.25
C GLU A 2 -2.31 -17.47 -14.68
N THR A 3 -3.19 -16.74 -15.41
CA THR A 3 -3.76 -15.44 -14.99
C THR A 3 -4.41 -15.50 -13.61
N TRP A 4 -4.82 -16.68 -13.16
CA TRP A 4 -5.45 -16.97 -11.88
C TRP A 4 -4.47 -16.74 -10.72
N LEU A 5 -3.18 -17.02 -10.91
CA LEU A 5 -2.12 -16.66 -9.95
C LEU A 5 -1.96 -15.14 -9.83
N ILE A 6 -2.03 -14.41 -10.96
CA ILE A 6 -1.92 -12.94 -10.96
C ILE A 6 -3.11 -12.32 -10.23
N VAL A 7 -4.32 -12.82 -10.50
CA VAL A 7 -5.54 -12.38 -9.82
C VAL A 7 -5.48 -12.68 -8.32
N LEU A 8 -5.03 -13.88 -7.93
CA LEU A 8 -4.86 -14.24 -6.52
C LEU A 8 -3.88 -13.30 -5.81
N LEU A 9 -2.71 -13.05 -6.43
CA LEU A 9 -1.72 -12.11 -5.89
C LEU A 9 -2.30 -10.71 -5.77
N ALA A 10 -3.01 -10.22 -6.79
CA ALA A 10 -3.64 -8.91 -6.75
C ALA A 10 -4.65 -8.80 -5.59
N VAL A 11 -5.49 -9.83 -5.37
CA VAL A 11 -6.44 -9.85 -4.24
C VAL A 11 -5.71 -9.83 -2.89
N VAL A 12 -4.66 -10.64 -2.73
CA VAL A 12 -3.89 -10.67 -1.48
C VAL A 12 -3.22 -9.31 -1.21
N PHE A 13 -2.56 -8.73 -2.20
CA PHE A 13 -1.81 -7.49 -2.03
C PHE A 13 -2.69 -6.23 -1.96
N LEU A 14 -3.83 -6.21 -2.66
CA LEU A 14 -4.70 -5.02 -2.72
C LEU A 14 -5.82 -5.04 -1.68
N LEU A 15 -6.18 -6.19 -1.11
CA LEU A 15 -7.29 -6.28 -0.15
C LEU A 15 -6.86 -6.87 1.19
N ILE A 16 -6.19 -8.02 1.20
CA ILE A 16 -5.91 -8.75 2.44
C ILE A 16 -4.77 -8.10 3.23
N ALA A 17 -3.61 -7.88 2.58
CA ALA A 17 -2.44 -7.31 3.24
C ALA A 17 -2.70 -5.91 3.84
N PRO A 18 -3.36 -4.96 3.15
CA PRO A 18 -3.67 -3.65 3.71
C PRO A 18 -4.54 -3.71 4.97
N VAL A 19 -5.55 -4.59 4.98
CA VAL A 19 -6.45 -4.78 6.13
C VAL A 19 -5.68 -5.37 7.31
N LEU A 20 -4.84 -6.38 7.06
CA LEU A 20 -3.98 -6.95 8.10
C LEU A 20 -3.01 -5.93 8.67
N ILE A 21 -2.33 -5.16 7.81
CA ILE A 21 -1.38 -4.11 8.23
C ILE A 21 -2.11 -3.07 9.08
N ALA A 22 -3.26 -2.57 8.62
CA ALA A 22 -4.06 -1.60 9.36
C ALA A 22 -4.48 -2.16 10.73
N TYR A 23 -4.93 -3.42 10.78
CA TYR A 23 -5.30 -4.07 12.03
C TYR A 23 -4.12 -4.20 13.02
N TYR A 24 -2.96 -4.67 12.55
CA TYR A 24 -1.79 -4.81 13.39
C TYR A 24 -1.29 -3.46 13.92
N VAL A 25 -1.22 -2.44 13.06
CA VAL A 25 -0.80 -1.09 13.46
C VAL A 25 -1.81 -0.48 14.44
N PHE A 26 -3.11 -0.70 14.23
CA PHE A 26 -4.12 -0.27 15.19
C PHE A 26 -3.95 -0.92 16.56
N MET A 27 -3.77 -2.23 16.58
CA MET A 27 -3.59 -2.99 17.83
C MET A 27 -2.31 -2.61 18.56
N ASP A 28 -1.23 -2.38 17.82
CA ASP A 28 0.04 -1.90 18.37
C ASP A 28 -0.10 -0.48 18.93
N ALA A 29 -0.63 0.45 18.14
CA ALA A 29 -0.84 1.83 18.56
C ALA A 29 -1.78 1.93 19.79
N ARG A 30 -2.80 1.06 19.87
CA ARG A 30 -3.65 0.96 21.07
C ARG A 30 -2.91 0.42 22.28
N ARG A 31 -2.04 -0.58 22.11
CA ARG A 31 -1.27 -1.18 23.22
C ARG A 31 -0.20 -0.23 23.76
N ASN A 32 0.38 0.58 22.89
CA ASN A 32 1.45 1.53 23.22
C ASN A 32 0.92 2.94 23.54
N GLU A 33 -0.39 3.10 23.75
CA GLU A 33 -1.05 4.38 24.09
C GLU A 33 -0.72 5.52 23.10
N ILE A 34 -0.49 5.19 21.83
CA ILE A 34 -0.20 6.17 20.78
C ILE A 34 -1.45 7.01 20.52
N GLU A 35 -1.25 8.32 20.43
CA GLU A 35 -2.32 9.25 20.13
C GLU A 35 -2.94 8.92 18.75
N ASN A 36 -4.27 8.78 18.76
CA ASN A 36 -5.09 8.53 17.58
C ASN A 36 -4.70 7.26 16.78
N PRO A 37 -4.86 6.05 17.35
CA PRO A 37 -4.47 4.77 16.71
C PRO A 37 -5.11 4.53 15.34
N LEU A 38 -6.35 5.01 15.15
CA LEU A 38 -7.08 4.87 13.89
C LEU A 38 -6.38 5.63 12.75
N ARG A 39 -5.85 6.83 13.03
CA ARG A 39 -5.12 7.61 12.04
C ARG A 39 -3.89 6.84 11.54
N TRP A 40 -3.13 6.23 12.45
CA TRP A 40 -1.94 5.45 12.10
C TRP A 40 -2.28 4.19 11.32
N ALA A 41 -3.36 3.49 11.70
CA ALA A 41 -3.84 2.33 10.96
C ALA A 41 -4.23 2.67 9.51
N LEU A 42 -4.92 3.78 9.31
CA LEU A 42 -5.30 4.28 7.98
C LEU A 42 -4.08 4.67 7.15
N ILE A 43 -3.11 5.37 7.75
CA ILE A 43 -1.85 5.73 7.09
C ILE A 43 -1.13 4.45 6.64
N ALA A 44 -0.89 3.50 7.56
CA ALA A 44 -0.14 2.30 7.26
C ALA A 44 -0.83 1.40 6.22
N GLY A 45 -2.16 1.28 6.27
CA GLY A 45 -2.93 0.49 5.30
C GLY A 45 -2.99 1.12 3.90
N LEU A 46 -3.01 2.45 3.80
CA LEU A 46 -3.26 3.15 2.53
C LEU A 46 -1.99 3.67 1.83
N VAL A 47 -0.94 4.02 2.57
CA VAL A 47 0.33 4.54 2.02
C VAL A 47 0.92 3.66 0.90
N PRO A 48 0.92 2.31 0.98
CA PRO A 48 1.46 1.47 -0.09
C PRO A 48 0.82 1.73 -1.46
N PHE A 49 -0.49 2.01 -1.52
CA PHE A 49 -1.18 2.31 -2.78
C PHE A 49 -0.72 3.63 -3.39
N TYR A 50 -0.55 4.66 -2.55
CA TYR A 50 -0.07 5.97 -2.99
C TYR A 50 1.40 5.93 -3.40
N LEU A 51 2.23 5.13 -2.72
CA LEU A 51 3.63 4.92 -3.09
C LEU A 51 3.76 4.26 -4.47
N GLY A 52 2.97 3.22 -4.75
CA GLY A 52 2.95 2.59 -6.07
C GLY A 52 2.60 3.58 -7.18
N LEU A 53 1.59 4.43 -6.94
CA LEU A 53 1.18 5.47 -7.88
C LEU A 53 2.28 6.54 -8.07
N ALA A 54 2.92 6.98 -6.99
CA ALA A 54 4.01 7.95 -7.06
C ALA A 54 5.20 7.41 -7.86
N ILE A 55 5.61 6.15 -7.62
CA ILE A 55 6.69 5.50 -8.38
C ILE A 55 6.34 5.41 -9.86
N TYR A 56 5.10 5.06 -10.19
CA TYR A 56 4.63 5.02 -11.58
C TYR A 56 4.76 6.38 -12.26
N PHE A 57 4.28 7.46 -11.64
CA PHE A 57 4.37 8.79 -12.22
C PHE A 57 5.81 9.29 -12.37
N LEU A 58 6.67 9.03 -11.39
CA LEU A 58 8.10 9.38 -11.49
C LEU A 58 8.81 8.62 -12.62
N GLY A 59 8.47 7.35 -12.82
CA GLY A 59 8.98 6.55 -13.93
C GLY A 59 8.45 7.02 -15.29
N ALA A 60 7.16 7.31 -15.37
CA ALA A 60 6.51 7.81 -16.58
C ALA A 60 7.08 9.18 -17.00
N ALA A 61 7.26 10.10 -16.05
CA ALA A 61 7.86 11.41 -16.28
C ALA A 61 9.27 11.31 -16.88
N LYS A 62 10.09 10.34 -16.42
CA LYS A 62 11.42 10.10 -17.01
C LYS A 62 11.37 9.60 -18.45
N LYS A 63 10.34 8.84 -18.83
CA LYS A 63 10.20 8.30 -20.19
C LYS A 63 9.93 9.41 -21.21
N GLU A 64 9.20 10.45 -20.82
CA GLU A 64 8.89 11.58 -21.69
C GLU A 64 10.09 12.52 -21.91
N MET A 65 11.06 12.55 -20.97
CA MET A 65 12.27 13.36 -21.07
C MET A 65 13.42 12.72 -21.88
N LYS A 66 13.28 11.47 -22.35
CA LYS A 66 14.30 10.81 -23.18
C LYS A 66 14.08 11.17 -24.65
N PRO A 67 14.95 11.98 -25.31
CA PRO A 67 14.81 12.26 -26.73
C PRO A 67 14.92 10.96 -27.53
N ARG A 68 14.03 10.80 -28.52
CA ARG A 68 13.94 9.63 -29.41
C ARG A 68 15.17 9.48 -30.28
#